data_AF-P46054-F1
#
_entry.id   AF-P46054-F1
#
_cell.length_a   1.000
_cell.length_b   1.000
_cell.length_c   1.000
_cell.angle_alpha   90.00
_cell.angle_beta   90.00
_cell.angle_gamma   90.00
#
_symmetry.space_group_name_H-M   'P 1'
#
loop_
_entity.id
_entity.type
_entity.pdbx_description
1 polymer ?
#
loop_
_entity_poly.entity_id
_entity_poly.type
_entity_poly.pdbx_seq_one_letter_code
_entity_poly.pdbx_strand_id
1 'polypeptide(L)'
;MTWDIEQFNKLVSAEEYFEFFQLPYDPRVVQVSRLHILKQFSQSIQEIDANNSQASQAEKLDLYCTALKQAYEVFLSSTPLEQKLFKVFKQKPKNIVMLTEIATS
;
A
#
# COMPACT_ATOMS: atom_id res chain seq x y z
N MET A 1 7.16 -7.30 7.99
CA MET A 1 6.18 -6.56 8.80
C MET A 1 4.89 -7.36 8.69
N THR A 2 4.31 -7.83 9.80
CA THR A 2 3.08 -8.63 9.77
C THR A 2 1.92 -7.68 10.08
N TRP A 3 1.19 -7.28 9.03
CA TRP A 3 -0.01 -6.47 9.19
C TRP A 3 -1.18 -7.35 9.63
N ASP A 4 -2.01 -6.83 10.51
CA ASP A 4 -3.21 -7.53 10.99
C ASP A 4 -4.46 -7.06 10.24
N ILE A 5 -5.15 -8.01 9.59
CA ILE A 5 -6.33 -7.71 8.78
C ILE A 5 -7.52 -7.22 9.64
N GLU A 6 -7.63 -7.67 10.88
CA GLU A 6 -8.72 -7.27 11.77
C GLU A 6 -8.56 -5.80 12.19
N GLN A 7 -7.32 -5.37 12.47
CA GLN A 7 -7.00 -3.96 12.67
C GLN A 7 -7.28 -3.17 11.39
N PHE A 8 -6.84 -3.65 10.23
CA PHE A 8 -7.07 -2.97 8.96
C PHE A 8 -8.56 -2.68 8.69
N ASN A 9 -9.43 -3.65 8.96
CA ASN A 9 -10.87 -3.51 8.77
C ASN A 9 -11.55 -2.57 9.79
N LYS A 10 -10.88 -2.24 10.90
CA LYS A 10 -11.38 -1.28 11.91
C LYS A 10 -11.02 0.16 11.59
N LEU A 11 -10.04 0.38 10.71
CA LEU A 11 -9.61 1.72 10.31
C LEU A 11 -10.74 2.42 9.54
N VAL A 12 -10.96 3.70 9.83
CA VAL A 12 -12.00 4.50 9.17
C VAL A 12 -11.45 5.76 8.51
N SER A 13 -10.23 6.15 8.88
CA SER A 13 -9.58 7.39 8.46
C SER A 13 -8.42 7.11 7.53
N ALA A 14 -8.19 8.00 6.56
CA ALA A 14 -7.01 7.90 5.69
C ALA A 14 -5.70 7.85 6.50
N GLU A 15 -5.59 8.71 7.52
CA GLU A 15 -4.45 8.79 8.44
C GLU A 15 -4.17 7.43 9.11
N GLU A 16 -5.20 6.78 9.64
CA GLU A 16 -5.11 5.45 10.27
C GLU A 16 -4.56 4.40 9.30
N TYR A 17 -4.99 4.41 8.03
CA TYR A 17 -4.43 3.52 7.01
C TYR A 17 -2.94 3.78 6.76
N PHE A 18 -2.53 5.05 6.66
CA PHE A 18 -1.12 5.37 6.48
C PHE A 18 -0.29 4.95 7.70
N GLU A 19 -0.77 5.20 8.92
CA GLU A 19 -0.09 4.79 10.14
C GLU A 19 0.00 3.25 10.25
N PHE A 20 -1.07 2.55 9.92
CA PHE A 20 -1.13 1.09 9.91
C PHE A 20 -0.08 0.48 8.95
N PHE A 21 0.03 1.01 7.74
CA PHE A 21 1.04 0.58 6.78
C PHE A 21 2.42 1.22 7.02
N GLN A 22 2.56 2.06 8.05
CA GLN A 22 3.76 2.86 8.35
C GLN A 22 4.27 3.66 7.14
N LEU A 23 3.34 4.19 6.36
CA LEU A 23 3.64 4.95 5.15
C LEU A 23 3.82 6.44 5.48
N PRO A 24 4.88 7.09 4.97
CA PRO A 24 5.01 8.53 5.09
C PRO A 24 3.94 9.22 4.25
N TYR A 25 3.19 10.13 4.87
CA TYR A 25 2.18 10.95 4.21
C TYR A 25 2.32 12.41 4.65
N ASP A 26 1.83 13.32 3.80
CA ASP A 26 1.73 14.74 4.13
C ASP A 26 0.32 14.99 4.68
N PRO A 27 0.20 15.49 5.92
CA PRO A 27 -1.10 15.70 6.55
C PRO A 27 -1.95 16.74 5.81
N ARG A 28 -1.36 17.70 5.07
CA ARG A 28 -2.11 18.69 4.28
C ARG A 28 -2.72 18.05 3.04
N VAL A 29 -1.98 17.20 2.35
CA VAL A 29 -2.50 16.45 1.19
C VAL A 29 -3.60 15.50 1.63
N VAL A 30 -3.37 14.75 2.73
CA VAL A 30 -4.39 13.87 3.28
C VAL A 30 -5.60 14.66 3.79
N GLN A 31 -5.42 15.81 4.43
CA GLN A 31 -6.54 16.63 4.90
C GLN A 31 -7.41 17.16 3.76
N VAL A 32 -6.81 17.65 2.68
CA VAL A 32 -7.55 18.19 1.52
C VAL A 32 -8.17 17.07 0.68
N SER A 33 -7.49 15.93 0.55
CA SER A 33 -7.90 14.83 -0.32
C SER A 33 -8.40 13.59 0.42
N ARG A 34 -8.69 13.67 1.73
CA ARG A 34 -9.05 12.53 2.59
C ARG A 34 -10.14 11.66 1.97
N LEU A 35 -11.24 12.31 1.59
CA LEU A 35 -12.40 11.64 1.02
C LEU A 35 -12.08 11.03 -0.35
N HIS A 36 -11.24 11.69 -1.15
CA HIS A 36 -10.87 11.21 -2.47
C HIS A 36 -9.87 10.04 -2.39
N ILE A 37 -8.90 10.10 -1.48
CA ILE A 37 -7.95 9.01 -1.19
C ILE A 37 -8.72 7.79 -0.72
N LEU A 38 -9.62 7.93 0.25
CA LEU A 38 -10.43 6.82 0.76
C LEU A 38 -11.33 6.22 -0.32
N LYS A 39 -11.93 7.06 -1.17
CA LYS A 39 -12.75 6.60 -2.29
C LYS A 39 -11.92 5.81 -3.30
N GLN A 40 -10.81 6.37 -3.76
CA GLN A 40 -9.90 5.71 -4.72
C GLN A 40 -9.35 4.41 -4.14
N PHE A 41 -8.95 4.45 -2.86
CA PHE A 41 -8.42 3.29 -2.16
C PHE A 41 -9.46 2.18 -2.03
N SER A 42 -10.71 2.51 -1.65
CA SER A 42 -11.81 1.55 -1.57
C SER A 42 -12.07 0.87 -2.92
N GLN A 43 -12.06 1.64 -4.02
CA GLN A 43 -12.19 1.07 -5.37
C GLN A 43 -11.06 0.07 -5.67
N SER A 44 -9.82 0.45 -5.39
CA SER A 44 -8.67 -0.44 -5.58
C SER A 44 -8.71 -1.69 -4.70
N ILE A 45 -9.20 -1.60 -3.45
CA ILE A 45 -9.44 -2.77 -2.60
C ILE A 45 -10.44 -3.72 -3.25
N GLN A 46 -11.57 -3.19 -3.76
CA GLN A 46 -12.59 -4.02 -4.41
C GLN A 46 -12.03 -4.71 -5.65
N GLU A 47 -11.24 -4.01 -6.47
CA GLU A 47 -10.57 -4.60 -7.63
C GLU A 47 -9.56 -5.68 -7.20
N ILE A 48 -8.76 -5.42 -6.16
CA ILE A 48 -7.82 -6.40 -5.61
C ILE A 48 -8.56 -7.63 -5.11
N ASP A 49 -9.63 -7.46 -4.32
CA ASP A 49 -10.40 -8.57 -3.77
C ASP A 49 -11.08 -9.42 -4.86
N ALA A 50 -11.59 -8.77 -5.91
CA ALA A 50 -12.17 -9.43 -7.07
C ALA A 50 -11.13 -10.21 -7.90
N ASN A 51 -9.92 -9.67 -8.08
CA ASN A 51 -8.86 -10.33 -8.85
C ASN A 51 -8.04 -11.34 -8.02
N ASN A 52 -8.01 -11.18 -6.70
CA ASN A 52 -7.19 -11.96 -5.77
C ASN A 52 -8.06 -12.62 -4.68
N SER A 53 -9.25 -13.10 -5.03
CA SER A 53 -10.17 -13.68 -4.05
C SER A 53 -9.58 -14.91 -3.33
N GLN A 54 -8.67 -15.63 -3.99
CA GLN A 54 -7.95 -16.79 -3.45
C GLN A 54 -6.65 -16.43 -2.71
N ALA A 55 -6.21 -15.17 -2.75
CA ALA A 55 -4.97 -14.76 -2.10
C ALA A 55 -5.14 -14.73 -0.58
N SER A 56 -4.06 -15.00 0.13
CA SER A 56 -4.03 -14.95 1.59
C SER A 56 -4.27 -13.52 2.08
N GLN A 57 -4.78 -13.34 3.29
CA GLN A 57 -4.97 -12.01 3.88
C GLN A 57 -3.67 -11.20 3.91
N ALA A 58 -2.53 -11.85 4.16
CA ALA A 58 -1.21 -11.22 4.10
C ALA A 58 -0.86 -10.68 2.70
N GLU A 59 -1.20 -11.43 1.64
CA GLU A 59 -0.98 -10.99 0.25
C GLU A 59 -1.93 -9.84 -0.11
N LYS A 60 -3.20 -9.92 0.30
CA LYS A 60 -4.16 -8.83 0.13
C LYS A 60 -3.68 -7.55 0.81
N LEU A 61 -3.12 -7.64 2.02
CA LEU A 61 -2.59 -6.47 2.74
C LEU A 61 -1.39 -5.83 2.02
N ASP A 62 -0.52 -6.63 1.39
CA ASP A 62 0.57 -6.10 0.55
C ASP A 62 0.05 -5.35 -0.68
N LEU A 63 -0.97 -5.92 -1.33
CA LEU A 63 -1.67 -5.27 -2.44
C LEU A 63 -2.39 -3.99 -1.97
N TYR A 64 -3.03 -3.99 -0.80
CA TYR A 64 -3.68 -2.82 -0.23
C TYR A 64 -2.67 -1.71 0.12
N CYS A 65 -1.50 -2.07 0.66
CA CYS A 65 -0.42 -1.11 0.90
C CYS A 65 0.00 -0.42 -0.40
N THR A 66 0.12 -1.19 -1.49
CA THR A 66 0.45 -0.66 -2.82
C THR A 66 -0.68 0.22 -3.38
N ALA A 67 -1.94 -0.24 -3.28
CA ALA A 67 -3.10 0.53 -3.71
C ALA A 67 -3.25 1.87 -2.97
N LEU A 68 -3.02 1.90 -1.65
CA LEU A 68 -3.08 3.12 -0.86
C LEU A 68 -2.04 4.15 -1.33
N LYS A 69 -0.81 3.69 -1.63
CA LYS A 69 0.24 4.54 -2.20
C LYS A 69 -0.16 5.09 -3.55
N GLN A 70 -0.66 4.24 -4.45
CA GLN A 70 -1.08 4.68 -5.79
C GLN A 70 -2.22 5.70 -5.69
N ALA A 71 -3.22 5.44 -4.85
CA ALA A 71 -4.31 6.38 -4.58
C ALA A 71 -3.75 7.72 -4.09
N TYR A 72 -2.82 7.70 -3.14
CA TYR A 72 -2.19 8.89 -2.60
C TYR A 72 -1.34 9.66 -3.65
N GLU A 73 -0.59 8.95 -4.50
CA GLU A 73 0.24 9.54 -5.56
C GLU A 73 -0.54 10.30 -6.64
N VAL A 74 -1.76 9.86 -6.94
CA VAL A 74 -2.67 10.57 -7.85
C VAL A 74 -2.98 11.98 -7.33
N PHE A 75 -3.19 12.11 -6.01
CA PHE A 75 -3.44 13.41 -5.37
C PHE A 75 -2.18 14.21 -5.14
N LEU A 76 -1.05 13.55 -4.87
CA LEU A 76 0.25 14.21 -4.82
C LEU A 76 0.62 14.84 -6.15
N SER A 77 0.45 14.16 -7.28
CA SER A 77 0.81 14.72 -8.59
C SER A 77 -0.03 15.95 -8.97
N SER A 78 -1.24 16.05 -8.40
CA SER A 78 -2.10 17.23 -8.53
C SER A 78 -1.63 18.42 -7.67
N THR A 79 -0.77 18.16 -6.67
CA THR A 79 -0.16 19.17 -5.80
C THR A 79 1.35 19.24 -6.07
N PRO A 80 1.93 20.33 -6.60
CA PRO A 80 3.34 20.37 -7.03
C PRO A 80 4.41 20.18 -5.93
N LEU A 81 4.07 19.79 -4.70
CA LEU A 81 4.94 19.97 -3.54
C LEU A 81 6.00 18.88 -3.28
N GLU A 82 5.80 17.58 -3.52
CA GLU A 82 6.78 16.60 -3.00
C GLU A 82 7.00 15.38 -3.93
N GLN A 83 7.95 15.52 -4.84
CA GLN A 83 8.58 14.45 -5.65
C GLN A 83 9.35 13.38 -4.82
N LYS A 84 9.08 13.24 -3.50
CA LYS A 84 9.78 12.31 -2.59
C LYS A 84 9.26 10.87 -2.65
N LEU A 85 7.96 10.66 -2.90
CA LEU A 85 7.38 9.30 -2.81
C LEU A 85 7.78 8.37 -3.95
N PHE A 86 8.17 8.89 -5.12
CA PHE A 86 8.66 8.12 -6.26
C PHE A 86 9.85 7.20 -5.90
N LYS A 87 10.57 7.46 -4.81
CA LYS A 87 11.67 6.58 -4.34
C LYS A 87 11.18 5.29 -3.67
N VAL A 88 9.96 5.25 -3.12
CA VAL A 88 9.42 4.07 -2.42
C VAL A 88 9.19 2.88 -3.38
N PHE A 89 8.90 3.13 -4.67
CA PHE A 89 8.72 2.06 -5.66
C PHE A 89 9.99 1.26 -6.00
N LYS A 90 11.16 1.64 -5.47
CA LYS A 90 12.39 0.85 -5.63
C LYS A 90 12.75 -0.01 -4.42
N GLN A 91 11.89 -0.14 -3.41
CA GLN A 91 12.10 -1.16 -2.37
C GLN A 91 11.47 -2.48 -2.78
N LYS A 92 12.29 -3.28 -3.45
CA LYS A 92 12.20 -4.73 -3.49
C LYS A 92 12.90 -5.21 -2.21
N PRO A 93 12.21 -5.61 -1.12
CA PRO A 93 12.89 -6.37 -0.08
C PRO A 93 13.22 -7.75 -0.67
N LYS A 94 14.51 -7.88 -1.04
CA LYS A 94 15.19 -9.14 -1.30
C LYS A 94 15.00 -10.09 -0.10
N ASN A 95 14.04 -11.01 -0.18
CA ASN A 95 14.10 -12.35 0.45
C ASN A 95 12.90 -13.15 -0.07
N ILE A 96 13.04 -14.11 -0.99
CA ILE A 96 13.33 -15.49 -0.58
C ILE A 96 13.96 -16.26 -1.75
N VAL A 97 15.19 -16.69 -1.47
CA VAL A 97 15.97 -17.80 -2.03
C VAL A 97 16.22 -17.79 -3.55
N MET A 98 17.37 -17.19 -3.89
CA MET A 98 18.24 -17.79 -4.91
C MET A 98 18.64 -19.17 -4.41
N LEU A 99 17.98 -20.22 -4.88
CA LEU A 99 18.51 -21.59 -4.79
C LEU A 99 19.34 -21.82 -6.04
N THR A 100 20.49 -21.15 -6.08
CA THR A 100 21.66 -21.71 -6.77
C THR A 100 22.53 -22.25 -5.66
N GLU A 101 22.31 -23.51 -5.28
CA GLU A 101 23.30 -24.40 -4.68
C GLU A 101 22.62 -25.74 -4.40
N ILE A 102 22.90 -26.76 -5.20
CA ILE A 102 23.84 -27.82 -4.81
C ILE A 102 24.16 -28.69 -6.03
N ALA A 103 25.44 -28.67 -6.38
CA ALA A 103 26.07 -29.67 -7.21
C ALA A 103 26.04 -31.03 -6.51
N THR A 104 25.97 -32.12 -7.28
CA THR A 104 26.94 -33.22 -7.15
C THR A 104 26.86 -34.10 -8.40
N SER A 105 28.05 -34.43 -8.87
CA SER A 105 28.42 -35.24 -10.03
C SER A 105 27.71 -36.58 -10.14
#